data_AF-A0A967N9L7-F1
#
_entry.id   AF-A0A967N9L7-F1
#
_cell.length_a   1.000
_cell.length_b   1.000
_cell.length_c   1.000
_cell.angle_alpha   90.00
_cell.angle_beta   90.00
_cell.angle_gamma   90.00
#
_symmetry.space_group_name_H-M   'P 1'
#
loop_
_entity.id
_entity.type
_entity.pdbx_description
1 polymer ?
#
loop_
_entity_poly.entity_id
_entity_poly.type
_entity_poly.pdbx_seq_one_letter_code
_entity_poly.pdbx_strand_id
1 'polypeptide(L)'
;GYGATRLIEHLYLSTEGIWGIPLGVSADFVYLFVLFGAVLEVAGGGALLIAMANRIAGRTRGGPAKTAAVASAFMGSLSGSAVANVVTTGTFTIPLMKRA
;
A
#
# COMPACT_ATOMS: atom_id res chain seq x y z
N GLY A 1 -41.16 3.34 1.93
CA GLY A 1 -39.78 2.80 1.84
C GLY A 1 -39.74 1.70 0.81
N TYR A 2 -38.61 1.51 0.13
CA TYR A 2 -38.45 0.42 -0.85
C TYR A 2 -38.46 -0.94 -0.13
N GLY A 3 -39.20 -1.91 -0.67
CA GLY A 3 -39.20 -3.28 -0.14
C GLY A 3 -37.89 -4.01 -0.44
N ALA A 4 -37.45 -4.89 0.46
CA ALA A 4 -36.19 -5.63 0.33
C ALA A 4 -36.07 -6.39 -0.99
N THR A 5 -37.16 -6.99 -1.47
CA THR A 5 -37.22 -7.71 -2.75
C THR A 5 -36.85 -6.81 -3.92
N ARG A 6 -37.40 -5.59 -3.96
CA ARG A 6 -37.11 -4.61 -5.01
C ARG A 6 -35.66 -4.13 -4.98
N LEU A 7 -35.06 -4.08 -3.80
CA LEU A 7 -33.66 -3.68 -3.64
C LEU A 7 -32.72 -4.79 -4.15
N ILE A 8 -33.03 -6.04 -3.86
CA ILE A 8 -32.28 -7.21 -4.35
C ILE A 8 -32.41 -7.33 -5.87
N GLU A 9 -33.62 -7.20 -6.42
CA GLU A 9 -33.85 -7.21 -7.86
C GLU A 9 -33.06 -6.11 -8.56
N HIS A 10 -33.04 -4.90 -7.99
CA HIS A 10 -32.27 -3.81 -8.57
C HIS A 10 -30.75 -4.03 -8.47
N LEU A 11 -30.25 -4.62 -7.38
CA LEU A 11 -28.82 -4.87 -7.24
C LEU A 11 -28.33 -6.04 -8.09
N TYR A 12 -29.15 -7.06 -8.33
CA TYR A 12 -28.71 -8.30 -9.00
C TYR A 12 -29.17 -8.41 -10.46
N LEU A 13 -30.37 -7.91 -10.78
CA LEU A 13 -30.98 -8.04 -12.11
C LEU A 13 -30.88 -6.75 -12.93
N SER A 14 -30.61 -5.60 -12.30
CA SER A 14 -30.35 -4.34 -13.02
C SER A 14 -28.89 -4.26 -13.48
N THR A 15 -28.67 -3.58 -14.61
CA THR A 15 -27.34 -3.24 -15.14
C THR A 15 -26.62 -2.16 -14.33
N GLU A 16 -27.33 -1.45 -13.45
CA GLU A 16 -26.73 -0.53 -12.46
C GLU A 16 -26.43 -1.20 -11.12
N GLY A 17 -26.68 -2.50 -11.02
CA GLY A 17 -26.40 -3.30 -9.84
C GLY A 17 -24.93 -3.66 -9.68
N ILE A 18 -24.65 -4.67 -8.86
CA ILE A 18 -23.29 -5.15 -8.58
C ILE A 18 -22.58 -5.72 -9.82
N TRP A 19 -23.32 -6.22 -10.80
CA TRP A 19 -22.77 -6.67 -12.09
C TRP A 19 -22.52 -5.53 -13.09
N GLY A 20 -22.83 -4.29 -12.71
CA GLY A 20 -22.71 -3.12 -13.55
C GLY A 20 -21.30 -2.51 -13.58
N ILE A 21 -21.27 -1.20 -13.85
CA ILE A 21 -20.06 -0.39 -13.98
C ILE A 21 -19.04 -0.61 -12.82
N PRO A 22 -19.44 -0.70 -11.55
CA PRO A 22 -18.47 -0.87 -10.45
C PRO A 22 -17.63 -2.15 -10.59
N LEU A 23 -18.22 -3.28 -11.00
CA LEU A 23 -17.50 -4.53 -11.19
C LEU A 23 -16.60 -4.48 -12.42
N GLY A 24 -17.10 -3.91 -13.52
CA GLY A 24 -16.31 -3.72 -14.75
C GLY A 24 -15.06 -2.86 -14.49
N VAL A 25 -15.22 -1.69 -13.86
CA VAL A 25 -14.09 -0.82 -13.50
C VAL A 25 -13.14 -1.51 -12.53
N SER A 26 -13.66 -2.30 -11.59
CA SER A 26 -12.83 -3.04 -10.64
C SER A 26 -11.99 -4.13 -11.32
N ALA A 27 -12.57 -4.88 -12.25
CA ALA A 27 -11.90 -5.95 -12.97
C ALA A 27 -10.88 -5.42 -13.99
N ASP A 28 -11.23 -4.37 -14.73
CA ASP A 28 -10.40 -3.85 -15.82
C ASP A 28 -9.25 -2.97 -15.33
N PHE A 29 -9.47 -2.18 -14.26
CA PHE A 29 -8.49 -1.19 -13.79
C PHE A 29 -7.95 -1.51 -12.39
N VAL A 30 -8.84 -1.66 -11.41
CA VAL A 30 -8.42 -1.77 -10.00
C VAL A 30 -7.61 -3.03 -9.75
N TYR A 31 -8.02 -4.16 -10.33
CA TYR A 31 -7.33 -5.43 -10.21
C TYR A 31 -5.86 -5.34 -10.63
N LEU A 32 -5.55 -4.66 -11.74
CA LEU A 32 -4.18 -4.51 -12.24
C LEU A 32 -3.30 -3.73 -11.27
N PHE A 33 -3.81 -2.68 -10.64
CA PHE A 33 -3.07 -1.91 -9.63
C PHE A 33 -2.78 -2.73 -8.38
N VAL A 34 -3.77 -3.50 -7.91
CA VAL A 34 -3.59 -4.38 -6.74
C VAL A 34 -2.61 -5.51 -7.05
N LEU A 35 -2.71 -6.13 -8.23
CA LEU A 35 -1.80 -7.17 -8.68
C LEU A 35 -0.37 -6.63 -8.78
N PHE A 36 -0.20 -5.46 -9.41
CA PHE A 36 1.11 -4.81 -9.50
C PHE A 36 1.67 -4.48 -8.12
N GLY A 37 0.85 -3.96 -7.20
CA GLY A 37 1.26 -3.69 -5.81
C GLY A 37 1.75 -4.94 -5.09
N ALA A 38 1.01 -6.06 -5.21
CA ALA A 38 1.39 -7.33 -4.61
C ALA A 38 2.69 -7.90 -5.23
N VAL A 39 2.84 -7.81 -6.56
CA VAL A 39 4.08 -8.22 -7.24
C VAL A 39 5.25 -7.35 -6.81
N LEU A 40 5.08 -6.03 -6.72
CA LEU A 40 6.11 -5.09 -6.29
C LEU A 40 6.54 -5.35 -4.83
N GLU A 41 5.60 -5.69 -3.96
CA GLU A 41 5.88 -6.07 -2.57
C GLU A 41 6.77 -7.31 -2.50
N VAL A 42 6.42 -8.38 -3.23
CA VAL A 42 7.19 -9.63 -3.29
C VAL A 42 8.52 -9.46 -4.02
N ALA A 43 8.59 -8.62 -5.05
CA ALA A 43 9.81 -8.29 -5.79
C ALA A 43 10.83 -7.47 -4.96
N GLY A 44 10.46 -7.06 -3.74
CA GLY A 44 11.36 -6.32 -2.85
C GLY A 44 11.31 -4.81 -3.02
N GLY A 45 10.22 -4.26 -3.57
CA GLY A 45 10.02 -2.81 -3.70
C GLY A 45 10.16 -2.07 -2.36
N GLY A 46 9.72 -2.68 -1.25
CA GLY A 46 9.93 -2.10 0.08
C GLY A 46 11.41 -1.96 0.46
N ALA A 47 12.23 -2.97 0.17
CA ALA A 47 13.67 -2.91 0.41
C ALA A 47 14.36 -1.85 -0.47
N LEU A 48 13.91 -1.70 -1.72
CA LEU A 48 14.38 -0.65 -2.63
C LEU A 48 14.09 0.76 -2.06
N LEU A 49 12.88 1.00 -1.57
CA LEU A 49 12.49 2.28 -0.99
C LEU A 49 13.31 2.64 0.26
N ILE A 50 13.59 1.65 1.11
CA ILE A 50 14.46 1.82 2.29
C ILE A 50 15.90 2.13 1.87
N ALA A 51 16.41 1.44 0.84
CA ALA A 51 17.75 1.71 0.31
C ALA A 51 17.86 3.11 -0.30
N MET A 52 16.81 3.58 -0.99
CA MET A 52 16.72 4.95 -1.50
C MET A 52 16.71 5.97 -0.36
N ALA A 53 15.89 5.76 0.67
CA ALA A 53 15.85 6.62 1.84
C ALA A 53 17.22 6.71 2.53
N ASN A 54 17.94 5.58 2.63
CA ASN A 54 19.28 5.53 3.22
C ASN A 54 20.31 6.29 2.37
N ARG A 55 20.22 6.23 1.04
CA ARG A 55 21.06 7.05 0.16
C ARG A 55 20.79 8.54 0.30
N ILE A 56 19.53 8.94 0.44
CA ILE A 56 19.12 10.35 0.57
C ILE A 56 19.55 10.93 1.92
N ALA A 57 19.29 10.21 3.02
CA ALA A 57 19.39 10.77 4.37
C ALA A 57 20.54 10.20 5.22
N GLY A 58 21.03 8.99 4.92
CA GLY A 58 21.91 8.21 5.78
C GLY A 58 23.29 8.81 6.03
N ARG A 59 23.80 9.67 5.13
CA ARG A 59 25.12 10.31 5.28
C ARG A 59 25.09 11.59 6.13
N THR A 60 23.91 12.04 6.57
CA THR A 60 23.77 13.28 7.35
C THR A 60 23.87 13.01 8.86
N ARG A 61 24.11 14.05 9.68
CA ARG A 61 23.98 13.92 11.15
C ARG A 61 22.57 13.45 11.49
N GLY A 62 22.48 12.38 12.29
CA GLY A 62 21.21 11.69 12.57
C GLY A 62 20.71 10.82 11.41
N GLY A 63 21.61 10.39 10.51
CA GLY A 63 21.30 9.65 9.29
C GLY A 63 20.32 8.49 9.45
N PRO A 64 20.48 7.60 10.45
CA PRO A 64 19.52 6.51 10.69
C PRO A 64 18.10 6.99 11.02
N ALA A 65 17.97 8.06 11.83
CA ALA A 65 16.66 8.61 12.20
C ALA A 65 15.96 9.28 11.01
N LYS A 66 16.70 10.04 10.20
CA LYS A 66 16.15 10.68 9.00
C LYS A 66 15.81 9.66 7.92
N THR A 67 16.65 8.64 7.77
CA THR A 67 16.38 7.50 6.88
C THR A 67 15.09 6.79 7.27
N ALA A 68 14.85 6.60 8.57
CA ALA A 68 13.60 6.00 9.05
C ALA A 68 12.37 6.84 8.73
N ALA A 69 12.46 8.17 8.89
CA ALA A 69 11.35 9.07 8.55
C ALA A 69 11.02 9.04 7.05
N VAL A 70 12.04 9.11 6.19
CA VAL A 70 11.87 9.11 4.73
C VAL A 70 11.39 7.73 4.23
N ALA A 71 11.95 6.64 4.77
CA ALA A 71 11.51 5.28 4.43
C ALA A 71 10.07 5.02 4.85
N SER A 72 9.67 5.49 6.04
CA SER A 72 8.29 5.38 6.53
C SER A 72 7.30 6.16 5.65
N ALA A 73 7.69 7.33 5.15
CA ALA A 73 6.87 8.09 4.21
C ALA A 73 6.64 7.29 2.91
N PHE A 74 7.72 6.72 2.33
CA PHE A 74 7.59 5.90 1.12
C PHE A 74 6.79 4.61 1.36
N MET A 75 7.02 3.91 2.46
CA MET A 75 6.25 2.70 2.77
C MET A 75 4.81 2.98 3.16
N GLY A 76 4.52 4.14 3.76
CA GLY A 76 3.17 4.60 4.01
C GLY A 76 2.40 4.83 2.72
N SER A 77 3.04 5.46 1.72
CA SER A 77 2.44 5.69 0.40
C SER A 77 2.15 4.40 -0.37
N LEU A 78 2.99 3.37 -0.23
CA LEU A 78 2.80 2.11 -0.94
C LEU A 78 1.82 1.16 -0.23
N SER A 79 2.01 0.95 1.08
CA SER A 79 1.27 -0.09 1.80
C SER A 79 -0.13 0.34 2.23
N GLY A 80 -0.37 1.65 2.42
CA GLY A 80 -1.63 2.16 3.00
C GLY A 80 -1.96 1.63 4.41
N SER A 81 -1.06 0.87 5.03
CA SER A 81 -1.28 0.13 6.27
C SER A 81 -0.23 0.54 7.31
N ALA A 82 -0.71 1.07 8.43
CA ALA A 82 0.15 1.47 9.54
C ALA A 82 0.93 0.29 10.12
N VAL A 83 0.30 -0.88 10.26
CA VAL A 83 0.95 -2.09 10.81
C VAL A 83 2.02 -2.61 9.86
N ALA A 84 1.71 -2.71 8.57
CA ALA A 84 2.66 -3.17 7.57
C ALA A 84 3.88 -2.23 7.52
N ASN A 85 3.65 -0.91 7.50
CA ASN A 85 4.72 0.09 7.46
C ASN A 85 5.66 -0.03 8.68
N VAL A 86 5.14 -0.18 9.90
CA VAL A 86 5.98 -0.32 11.11
C VAL A 86 6.79 -1.62 11.07
N VAL A 87 6.20 -2.72 10.63
CA VAL A 87 6.90 -4.02 10.51
C VAL A 87 8.02 -3.93 9.47
N THR A 88 7.76 -3.39 8.29
CA THR A 88 8.78 -3.32 7.22
C THR A 88 9.85 -2.28 7.51
N THR A 89 9.46 -1.09 7.98
CA THR A 89 10.41 0.00 8.25
C THR A 89 11.20 -0.25 9.53
N GLY A 90 10.55 -0.73 10.59
CA GLY A 90 11.18 -0.99 11.89
C GLY A 90 12.23 -2.09 11.84
N THR A 91 11.97 -3.17 11.11
CA THR A 91 12.93 -4.28 10.94
C THR A 91 14.24 -3.85 10.28
N PHE A 92 14.20 -2.84 9.41
CA PHE A 92 15.41 -2.27 8.78
C PHE A 92 16.04 -1.14 9.58
N THR A 93 15.25 -0.24 10.16
CA THR A 93 15.75 0.99 10.78
C THR A 93 16.26 0.79 12.20
N ILE A 94 15.66 -0.11 12.99
CA ILE A 94 16.09 -0.39 14.37
C ILE A 94 17.52 -0.95 14.41
N PRO A 95 17.91 -1.94 13.58
CA PRO A 95 19.31 -2.40 13.53
C PRO A 95 20.28 -1.31 13.09
N LEU A 96 19.90 -0.44 12.15
CA LEU A 96 20.72 0.70 11.73
C LEU A 96 20.98 1.67 12.88
N MET A 97 19.96 1.97 13.69
CA MET A 97 20.09 2.84 14.86
C MET A 97 20.99 2.22 15.95
N LYS A 98 20.93 0.90 16.15
CA LYS A 98 21.78 0.20 17.14
C LYS A 98 23.26 0.13 16.73
N ARG A 99 23.58 0.35 15.44
CA ARG A 99 24.94 0.25 14.89
C ARG A 99 25.63 1.61 14.69
N ALA A 100 24.89 2.70 14.80
CA ALA A 100 25.36 4.08 14.61
C ALA A 100 25.78 4.72 15.94
#